data_AF-A0A453KIK4-F1
#
_entry.id   AF-A0A453KIK4-F1
#
_cell.length_a   1.000
_cell.length_b   1.000
_cell.length_c   1.000
_cell.angle_alpha   90.00
_cell.angle_beta   90.00
_cell.angle_gamma   90.00
#
_symmetry.space_group_name_H-M   'P 1'
#
loop_
_entity.id
_entity.type
_entity.pdbx_description
1 polymer ?
#
loop_
_entity_poly.entity_id
_entity_poly.type
_entity_poly.pdbx_seq_one_letter_code
_entity_poly.pdbx_strand_id
1 'polypeptide(L)'
;RILYEEIDYINEGKNADRFRRDFRNIKWVRVPLIMWDYTTEKVLTLEYAPGIKINNLAVLDSRGYSRSLIASRSIESYLIQILKTGFFHADPHPGNLAIDKDGSLIYYDFGMMGEIKSFTRDRLLSLFYAVYEKDANKVIKALIDLEALQPTGDLSPVRRSVQYFLDNLLSQSPDQQQTLAAIGEDLFAIAQDQPFRFPSTFTFVIRAFSTLEGIGYILDPDFSFVKVAAPYAQELLDLKTRRRAGPELVQEIRKQANDGP
;
A
#
# COMPACT_ATOMS: atom_id res chain seq x y z
N ARG A 1 20.32 3.67 16.21
CA ARG A 1 19.09 3.03 16.76
C ARG A 1 18.53 1.98 15.79
N ILE A 2 18.65 2.16 14.48
CA ILE A 2 18.15 1.25 13.43
C ILE A 2 18.83 -0.14 13.45
N LEU A 3 20.14 -0.24 13.74
CA LEU A 3 20.86 -1.54 13.77
C LEU A 3 20.45 -2.51 14.90
N TYR A 4 19.80 -2.04 15.96
CA TYR A 4 19.38 -2.93 17.07
C TYR A 4 17.98 -3.52 16.85
N GLU A 5 17.15 -2.88 16.02
CA GLU A 5 15.84 -3.43 15.63
C GLU A 5 16.00 -4.54 14.57
N GLU A 6 17.11 -4.57 13.82
CA GLU A 6 17.50 -5.66 12.92
C GLU A 6 17.99 -6.94 13.65
N ILE A 7 18.03 -6.97 14.99
CA ILE A 7 18.60 -8.09 15.78
C ILE A 7 17.61 -8.63 16.82
N ASP A 8 16.35 -8.16 16.86
CA ASP A 8 15.32 -8.74 17.72
C ASP A 8 14.39 -9.68 16.93
N TYR A 9 14.77 -10.96 16.85
CA TYR A 9 13.96 -11.98 16.20
C TYR A 9 12.67 -12.33 16.95
N ILE A 10 12.54 -11.97 18.24
CA ILE A 10 11.25 -12.06 18.94
C ILE A 10 10.29 -11.02 18.35
N ASN A 11 10.77 -9.81 18.09
CA ASN A 11 9.96 -8.78 17.46
C ASN A 11 9.55 -9.16 16.02
N GLU A 12 10.48 -9.68 15.23
CA GLU A 12 10.17 -10.20 13.89
C GLU A 12 9.11 -11.31 13.92
N GLY A 13 9.24 -12.28 14.84
CA GLY A 13 8.22 -13.32 15.01
C GLY A 13 6.84 -12.75 15.39
N LYS A 14 6.80 -11.74 16.28
CA LYS A 14 5.54 -11.06 16.65
C LYS A 14 4.93 -10.31 15.47
N ASN A 15 5.77 -9.68 14.65
CA ASN A 15 5.36 -9.02 13.43
C ASN A 15 4.75 -10.00 12.43
N ALA A 16 5.37 -11.17 12.22
CA ALA A 16 4.85 -12.24 11.39
C ALA A 16 3.47 -12.73 11.86
N ASP A 17 3.31 -12.96 13.17
CA ASP A 17 2.02 -13.37 13.74
C ASP A 17 0.93 -12.31 13.59
N ARG A 18 1.27 -11.03 13.78
CA ARG A 18 0.36 -9.91 13.52
C ARG A 18 -0.06 -9.88 12.06
N PHE A 19 0.90 -9.95 11.13
CA PHE A 19 0.62 -9.94 9.70
C PHE A 19 -0.28 -11.12 9.30
N ARG A 20 0.04 -12.33 9.77
CA ARG A 20 -0.77 -13.53 9.56
C ARG A 20 -2.22 -13.36 10.04
N ARG A 21 -2.42 -12.75 11.21
CA ARG A 21 -3.76 -12.43 11.73
C ARG A 21 -4.50 -11.43 10.84
N ASP A 22 -3.81 -10.40 10.37
CA ASP A 22 -4.38 -9.35 9.54
C ASP A 22 -4.82 -9.91 8.16
N PHE A 23 -4.07 -10.90 7.64
CA PHE A 23 -4.35 -11.59 6.37
C PHE A 23 -5.18 -12.88 6.49
N ARG A 24 -5.69 -13.25 7.67
CA ARG A 24 -6.39 -14.55 7.91
C ARG A 24 -7.57 -14.86 6.96
N ASN A 25 -8.18 -13.81 6.38
CA ASN A 25 -9.32 -13.92 5.46
C ASN A 25 -8.90 -13.87 3.97
N ILE A 26 -7.61 -13.66 3.70
CA ILE A 26 -7.05 -13.57 2.35
C ILE A 26 -6.34 -14.88 2.03
N LYS A 27 -7.03 -15.79 1.34
CA LYS A 27 -6.57 -17.17 1.14
C LYS A 27 -5.31 -17.31 0.29
N TRP A 28 -5.02 -16.31 -0.53
CA TRP A 28 -3.86 -16.29 -1.41
C TRP A 28 -2.63 -15.61 -0.79
N VAL A 29 -2.66 -15.26 0.51
CA VAL A 29 -1.48 -14.82 1.28
C VAL A 29 -1.15 -15.85 2.33
N ARG A 30 0.09 -16.32 2.34
CA ARG A 30 0.64 -17.28 3.30
C ARG A 30 1.75 -16.64 4.12
N VAL A 31 1.68 -16.84 5.43
CA VAL A 31 2.75 -16.53 6.37
C VAL A 31 3.08 -17.81 7.12
N PRO A 32 4.34 -18.30 7.07
CA PRO A 32 4.76 -19.46 7.85
C PRO A 32 4.51 -19.25 9.34
N LEU A 33 4.09 -20.30 10.05
CA LEU A 33 3.92 -20.22 11.51
C LEU A 33 5.26 -20.01 12.21
N ILE A 34 5.29 -19.17 13.25
CA ILE A 34 6.45 -19.05 14.12
C ILE A 34 6.47 -20.22 15.09
N MET A 35 7.59 -20.92 15.15
CA MET A 35 7.83 -22.02 16.07
C MET A 35 8.42 -21.42 17.35
N TRP A 36 7.55 -20.89 18.22
CA TRP A 36 7.94 -20.11 19.39
C TRP A 36 8.84 -20.86 20.38
N ASP A 37 8.64 -22.18 20.55
CA ASP A 37 9.48 -23.02 21.42
C ASP A 37 10.94 -23.13 20.93
N TYR A 38 11.19 -22.81 19.66
CA TYR A 38 12.51 -22.85 19.01
C TYR A 38 12.99 -21.47 18.58
N THR A 39 12.30 -20.41 18.99
CA THR A 39 12.62 -19.03 18.64
C THR A 39 13.20 -18.31 19.85
N THR A 40 14.29 -17.58 19.64
CA THR A 40 15.00 -16.78 20.64
C THR A 40 15.31 -15.40 20.06
N GLU A 41 15.89 -14.50 20.85
CA GLU A 41 16.34 -13.19 20.34
C GLU A 41 17.35 -13.30 19.18
N LYS A 42 18.08 -14.42 19.06
CA LYS A 42 19.15 -14.62 18.07
C LYS A 42 18.87 -15.70 17.03
N VAL A 43 17.77 -16.45 17.18
CA VAL A 43 17.34 -17.46 16.20
C VAL A 43 15.83 -17.35 16.01
N LEU A 44 15.39 -17.07 14.78
CA LEU A 44 13.98 -17.15 14.39
C LEU A 44 13.71 -18.50 13.71
N THR A 45 12.78 -19.29 14.25
CA THR A 45 12.39 -20.57 13.67
C THR A 45 10.96 -20.50 13.15
N LEU A 46 10.77 -20.87 11.88
CA LEU A 46 9.47 -20.85 11.21
C LEU A 46 9.09 -22.25 10.69
N GLU A 47 7.80 -22.46 10.44
CA GLU A 47 7.29 -23.56 9.63
C GLU A 47 8.01 -23.61 8.29
N TYR A 48 8.42 -24.81 7.87
CA TYR A 48 8.98 -24.98 6.54
C TYR A 48 7.88 -24.85 5.47
N ALA A 49 7.86 -23.70 4.79
CA ALA A 49 6.97 -23.42 3.67
C ALA A 49 7.79 -23.31 2.38
N PRO A 50 7.91 -24.37 1.56
CA PRO A 50 8.63 -24.29 0.30
C PRO A 50 7.85 -23.46 -0.72
N GLY A 51 8.57 -22.70 -1.55
CA GLY A 51 7.98 -21.89 -2.61
C GLY A 51 8.99 -21.52 -3.69
N ILE A 52 8.50 -21.08 -4.84
CA ILE A 52 9.33 -20.57 -5.95
C ILE A 52 9.53 -19.07 -5.74
N LYS A 53 10.77 -18.61 -5.65
CA LYS A 53 11.06 -17.18 -5.48
C LYS A 53 10.37 -16.36 -6.57
N ILE A 54 9.77 -15.24 -6.19
CA ILE A 54 8.94 -14.42 -7.08
C ILE A 54 9.71 -13.89 -8.31
N ASN A 55 11.04 -13.75 -8.19
CA ASN A 55 11.92 -13.28 -9.24
C ASN A 55 12.46 -14.42 -10.15
N ASN A 56 12.11 -15.68 -9.91
CA ASN A 56 12.53 -16.80 -10.74
C ASN A 56 11.54 -17.06 -11.88
N LEU A 57 11.53 -16.16 -12.87
CA LEU A 57 10.54 -16.14 -13.95
C LEU A 57 10.53 -17.44 -14.75
N ALA A 58 11.70 -18.01 -15.07
CA ALA A 58 11.80 -19.25 -15.83
C ALA A 58 11.10 -20.45 -15.14
N VAL A 59 11.22 -20.54 -13.81
CA VAL A 59 10.54 -21.59 -13.04
C VAL A 59 9.05 -21.29 -12.93
N LEU A 60 8.65 -20.02 -12.77
CA LEU A 60 7.24 -19.64 -12.75
C LEU A 60 6.54 -19.98 -14.08
N ASP A 61 7.16 -19.65 -15.21
CA ASP A 61 6.64 -19.92 -16.55
C ASP A 61 6.58 -21.43 -16.83
N SER A 62 7.64 -22.18 -16.54
CA SER A 62 7.66 -23.64 -16.76
C SER A 62 6.64 -24.41 -15.91
N ARG A 63 6.21 -23.82 -14.79
CA ARG A 63 5.17 -24.36 -13.90
C ARG A 63 3.76 -23.84 -14.22
N GLY A 64 3.63 -22.95 -15.20
CA GLY A 64 2.35 -22.40 -15.64
C GLY A 64 1.72 -21.37 -14.70
N TYR A 65 2.50 -20.73 -13.82
CA TYR A 65 1.98 -19.65 -12.98
C TYR A 65 1.71 -18.39 -13.80
N SER A 66 0.59 -17.73 -13.54
CA SER A 66 0.29 -16.43 -14.15
C SER A 66 1.10 -15.33 -13.46
N ARG A 67 2.12 -14.80 -14.15
CA ARG A 67 2.95 -13.69 -13.64
C ARG A 67 2.14 -12.41 -13.41
N SER A 68 1.17 -12.12 -14.28
CA SER A 68 0.26 -10.97 -14.13
C SER A 68 -0.64 -11.10 -12.90
N LEU A 69 -1.11 -12.30 -12.57
CA LEU A 69 -1.85 -12.55 -11.32
C LEU A 69 -0.96 -12.39 -10.09
N ILE A 70 0.29 -12.87 -10.14
CA ILE A 70 1.25 -12.70 -9.05
C ILE A 70 1.55 -11.21 -8.82
N ALA A 71 1.80 -10.45 -9.89
CA ALA A 71 2.01 -9.02 -9.82
C ALA A 71 0.80 -8.33 -9.18
N SER A 72 -0.41 -8.66 -9.66
CA SER A 72 -1.66 -8.10 -9.15
C SER A 72 -1.84 -8.37 -7.65
N ARG A 73 -1.66 -9.62 -7.21
CA ARG A 73 -1.74 -10.03 -5.80
C ARG A 73 -0.68 -9.35 -4.93
N SER A 74 0.52 -9.14 -5.45
CA SER A 74 1.62 -8.49 -4.72
C SER A 74 1.30 -7.02 -4.43
N ILE A 75 0.68 -6.32 -5.38
CA ILE A 75 0.21 -4.95 -5.17
C ILE A 75 -1.01 -4.92 -4.27
N GLU A 76 -1.98 -5.80 -4.51
CA GLU A 76 -3.21 -5.87 -3.74
C GLU A 76 -2.92 -6.13 -2.24
N SER A 77 -2.03 -7.07 -1.93
CA SER A 77 -1.62 -7.32 -0.55
C SER A 77 -1.02 -6.08 0.10
N TYR A 78 -0.30 -5.26 -0.66
CA TYR A 78 0.32 -4.07 -0.13
C TYR A 78 -0.66 -2.90 0.05
N LEU A 79 -1.63 -2.77 -0.85
CA LEU A 79 -2.76 -1.86 -0.66
C LEU A 79 -3.58 -2.24 0.58
N ILE A 80 -3.75 -3.54 0.85
CA ILE A 80 -4.35 -4.03 2.10
C ILE A 80 -3.54 -3.58 3.32
N GLN A 81 -2.23 -3.77 3.29
CA GLN A 81 -1.34 -3.35 4.38
C GLN A 81 -1.45 -1.86 4.70
N ILE A 82 -1.39 -1.00 3.69
CA ILE A 82 -1.39 0.45 3.90
C ILE A 82 -2.79 0.97 4.22
N LEU A 83 -3.78 0.62 3.41
CA LEU A 83 -5.10 1.27 3.42
C LEU A 83 -6.11 0.59 4.34
N LYS A 84 -5.94 -0.71 4.66
CA LYS A 84 -6.89 -1.48 5.47
C LYS A 84 -6.34 -1.79 6.86
N THR A 85 -5.16 -2.40 6.95
CA THR A 85 -4.60 -2.82 8.24
C THR A 85 -3.84 -1.68 8.91
N GLY A 86 -3.13 -0.87 8.13
CA GLY A 86 -2.17 0.12 8.63
C GLY A 86 -0.87 -0.51 9.11
N PHE A 87 -0.66 -1.81 8.90
CA PHE A 87 0.56 -2.54 9.26
C PHE A 87 1.21 -3.06 7.98
N PHE A 88 2.39 -2.52 7.65
CA PHE A 88 2.97 -2.65 6.32
C PHE A 88 4.44 -3.02 6.35
N HIS A 89 4.89 -3.74 5.32
CA HIS A 89 6.25 -4.23 5.21
C HIS A 89 7.15 -3.19 4.53
N ALA A 90 7.82 -2.33 5.29
CA ALA A 90 8.55 -1.16 4.81
C ALA A 90 9.66 -1.42 3.76
N ASP A 91 10.13 -2.66 3.62
CA ASP A 91 11.07 -3.07 2.56
C ASP A 91 10.72 -4.42 1.91
N PRO A 92 9.70 -4.51 1.03
CA PRO A 92 9.19 -5.79 0.51
C PRO A 92 10.12 -6.37 -0.57
N HIS A 93 11.35 -6.71 -0.20
CA HIS A 93 12.37 -7.19 -1.12
C HIS A 93 11.89 -8.48 -1.81
N PRO A 94 12.05 -8.62 -3.15
CA PRO A 94 11.58 -9.81 -3.89
C PRO A 94 12.16 -11.11 -3.34
N GLY A 95 13.36 -11.07 -2.76
CA GLY A 95 14.01 -12.22 -2.13
C GLY A 95 13.23 -12.80 -0.94
N ASN A 96 12.36 -12.01 -0.31
CA ASN A 96 11.55 -12.42 0.84
C ASN A 96 10.15 -12.92 0.45
N LEU A 97 9.88 -12.98 -0.85
CA LEU A 97 8.62 -13.44 -1.41
C LEU A 97 8.81 -14.72 -2.23
N ALA A 98 7.85 -15.63 -2.11
CA ALA A 98 7.77 -16.79 -2.98
C ALA A 98 6.31 -17.14 -3.32
N ILE A 99 6.16 -18.03 -4.29
CA ILE A 99 4.89 -18.55 -4.76
C ILE A 99 4.79 -20.00 -4.32
N ASP A 100 3.75 -20.30 -3.54
CA ASP A 100 3.41 -21.64 -3.10
C ASP A 100 2.85 -22.47 -4.27
N LYS A 101 2.74 -23.79 -4.08
CA LYS A 101 2.25 -24.76 -5.06
C LYS A 101 0.84 -24.45 -5.59
N ASP A 102 0.03 -23.73 -4.82
CA ASP A 102 -1.35 -23.32 -5.15
C ASP A 102 -1.43 -21.90 -5.74
N GLY A 103 -0.28 -21.25 -5.94
CA GLY A 103 -0.18 -19.88 -6.44
C GLY A 103 -0.34 -18.80 -5.37
N SER A 104 -0.36 -19.16 -4.08
CA SER A 104 -0.40 -18.20 -2.97
C SER A 104 0.95 -17.48 -2.80
N LEU A 105 0.90 -16.21 -2.40
CA LEU A 105 2.07 -15.40 -2.09
C LEU A 105 2.54 -15.68 -0.66
N ILE A 106 3.76 -16.19 -0.52
CA ILE A 106 4.42 -16.47 0.76
C ILE A 106 5.33 -15.30 1.13
N TYR A 107 5.21 -14.82 2.38
CA TYR A 107 6.11 -13.85 2.99
C TYR A 107 7.01 -14.54 4.02
N TYR A 108 8.32 -14.28 3.98
CA TYR A 108 9.30 -14.88 4.90
C TYR A 108 9.96 -13.91 5.88
N ASP A 109 9.98 -12.61 5.56
CA ASP A 109 10.67 -11.58 6.34
C ASP A 109 9.65 -10.62 6.90
N PHE A 110 9.81 -10.28 8.17
CA PHE A 110 8.99 -9.29 8.87
C PHE A 110 9.84 -8.41 9.79
N GLY A 111 11.14 -8.30 9.51
CA GLY A 111 12.09 -7.49 10.27
C GLY A 111 11.81 -6.00 10.11
N MET A 112 11.38 -5.59 8.92
CA MET A 112 11.07 -4.19 8.60
C MET A 112 9.57 -3.94 8.45
N MET A 113 8.86 -3.91 9.58
CA MET A 113 7.44 -3.56 9.62
C MET A 113 7.20 -2.14 10.15
N GLY A 114 6.30 -1.42 9.51
CA GLY A 114 5.84 -0.10 9.92
C GLY A 114 4.36 -0.09 10.31
N GLU A 115 3.97 0.94 11.06
CA GLU A 115 2.58 1.16 11.47
C GLU A 115 2.10 2.57 11.11
N ILE A 116 0.92 2.64 10.51
CA ILE A 116 0.20 3.84 10.13
C ILE A 116 -0.99 3.97 11.07
N LYS A 117 -1.03 5.06 11.85
CA LYS A 117 -2.15 5.37 12.72
C LYS A 117 -3.45 5.49 11.91
N SER A 118 -4.57 5.08 12.50
CA SER A 118 -5.88 5.08 11.85
C SER A 118 -6.22 6.40 11.16
N PHE A 119 -5.95 7.53 11.82
CA PHE A 119 -6.19 8.86 11.27
C PHE A 119 -5.37 9.16 10.01
N THR A 120 -4.07 8.84 10.01
CA THR A 120 -3.19 8.98 8.85
C THR A 120 -3.63 8.04 7.72
N ARG A 121 -4.06 6.82 8.07
CA ARG A 121 -4.60 5.84 7.13
C ARG A 121 -5.87 6.36 6.44
N ASP A 122 -6.79 6.98 7.18
CA ASP A 122 -8.02 7.54 6.60
C ASP A 122 -7.74 8.71 5.65
N ARG A 123 -6.70 9.51 5.94
CA ARG A 123 -6.19 10.57 5.04
C ARG A 123 -5.53 9.97 3.79
N LEU A 124 -4.71 8.93 3.93
CA LEU A 124 -4.13 8.19 2.80
C LEU A 124 -5.20 7.57 1.90
N LEU A 125 -6.24 7.01 2.51
CA LEU A 125 -7.39 6.48 1.80
C LEU A 125 -8.12 7.59 1.01
N SER A 126 -8.25 8.78 1.60
CA SER A 126 -8.84 9.94 0.93
C SER A 126 -7.97 10.43 -0.25
N LEU A 127 -6.64 10.43 -0.10
CA LEU A 127 -5.72 10.71 -1.20
C LEU A 127 -5.86 9.68 -2.32
N PHE A 128 -5.91 8.39 -1.97
CA PHE A 128 -6.07 7.30 -2.94
C PHE A 128 -7.35 7.46 -3.76
N TYR A 129 -8.47 7.80 -3.12
CA TYR A 129 -9.72 8.10 -3.84
C TYR A 129 -9.62 9.33 -4.72
N ALA A 130 -8.99 10.40 -4.25
CA ALA A 130 -8.83 11.61 -5.04
C ALA A 130 -8.03 11.37 -6.33
N VAL A 131 -6.98 10.55 -6.25
CA VAL A 131 -6.20 10.11 -7.41
C VAL A 131 -7.05 9.24 -8.34
N TYR A 132 -7.81 8.29 -7.77
CA TYR A 132 -8.69 7.42 -8.54
C TYR A 132 -9.80 8.19 -9.29
N GLU A 133 -10.40 9.18 -8.65
CA GLU A 133 -11.42 10.06 -9.22
C GLU A 133 -10.84 11.10 -10.19
N LYS A 134 -9.51 11.16 -10.32
CA LYS A 134 -8.78 12.18 -11.10
C LYS A 134 -9.15 13.62 -10.71
N ASP A 135 -9.39 13.86 -9.42
CA ASP A 135 -9.78 15.17 -8.89
C ASP A 135 -8.58 15.86 -8.23
N ALA A 136 -7.94 16.77 -8.98
CA ALA A 136 -6.76 17.50 -8.49
C ALA A 136 -7.04 18.33 -7.24
N ASN A 137 -8.26 18.85 -7.05
CA ASN A 137 -8.61 19.62 -5.86
C ASN A 137 -8.64 18.73 -4.62
N LYS A 138 -9.25 17.54 -4.73
CA LYS A 138 -9.25 16.57 -3.64
C LYS A 138 -7.85 16.05 -3.34
N VAL A 139 -7.00 15.88 -4.35
CA VAL A 139 -5.60 15.47 -4.15
C VAL A 139 -4.84 16.52 -3.35
N ILE A 140 -4.91 17.79 -3.75
CA ILE A 140 -4.25 18.89 -3.02
C ILE A 140 -4.74 18.96 -1.58
N LYS A 141 -6.06 18.89 -1.37
CA LYS A 141 -6.64 18.89 -0.03
C LYS A 141 -6.10 17.71 0.80
N ALA A 142 -6.04 16.51 0.22
CA ALA A 142 -5.53 15.34 0.92
C ALA A 142 -4.03 15.46 1.22
N LEU A 143 -3.22 16.07 0.34
CA LEU A 143 -1.80 16.34 0.60
C LEU A 143 -1.61 17.35 1.74
N ILE A 144 -2.47 18.37 1.84
CA ILE A 144 -2.49 19.32 2.96
C ILE A 144 -2.91 18.61 4.25
N ASP A 145 -3.96 17.80 4.20
CA ASP A 145 -4.40 17.00 5.33
C ASP A 145 -3.30 16.02 5.77
N LEU A 146 -2.50 15.46 4.86
CA LEU A 146 -1.36 14.61 5.22
C LEU A 146 -0.15 15.39 5.75
N GLU A 147 -0.24 16.72 5.83
CA GLU A 147 0.85 17.64 6.17
C GLU A 147 2.04 17.57 5.19
N ALA A 148 1.84 16.92 4.04
CA ALA A 148 2.83 16.80 2.97
C ALA A 148 2.96 18.12 2.20
N LEU A 149 1.87 18.88 2.08
CA LEU A 149 1.84 20.18 1.42
C LEU A 149 1.40 21.26 2.41
N GLN A 150 2.17 22.34 2.55
CA GLN A 150 1.72 23.51 3.29
C GLN A 150 1.05 24.50 2.32
N PRO A 151 -0.16 25.00 2.61
CA PRO A 151 -0.84 25.95 1.74
C PRO A 151 -0.23 27.35 1.93
N THR A 152 0.80 27.65 1.17
CA THR A 152 1.43 28.99 1.13
C THR A 152 1.21 29.62 -0.25
N GLY A 153 0.65 30.82 -0.28
CA GLY A 153 0.43 31.56 -1.54
C GLY A 153 -0.63 30.94 -2.47
N ASP A 154 -0.47 31.16 -3.78
CA ASP A 154 -1.36 30.64 -4.81
C ASP A 154 -0.98 29.20 -5.19
N LEU A 155 -1.89 28.25 -4.96
CA LEU A 155 -1.72 26.83 -5.28
C LEU A 155 -2.13 26.48 -6.72
N SER A 156 -2.50 27.45 -7.55
CA SER A 156 -2.90 27.22 -8.94
C SER A 156 -1.83 26.50 -9.79
N PRO A 157 -0.52 26.79 -9.66
CA PRO A 157 0.52 26.02 -10.35
C PRO A 157 0.55 24.57 -9.90
N VAL A 158 0.64 24.26 -8.60
CA VAL A 158 0.57 22.87 -8.09
C VAL A 158 -0.66 22.16 -8.62
N ARG A 159 -1.82 22.83 -8.63
CA ARG A 159 -3.06 22.23 -9.13
C ARG A 159 -2.97 21.82 -10.59
N ARG A 160 -2.36 22.65 -11.44
CA ARG A 160 -2.14 22.31 -12.85
C ARG A 160 -1.20 21.11 -13.00
N SER A 161 -0.11 21.06 -12.24
CA SER A 161 0.84 19.94 -12.29
C SER A 161 0.22 18.64 -11.80
N VAL A 162 -0.56 18.70 -10.71
CA VAL A 162 -1.32 17.55 -10.20
C VAL A 162 -2.37 17.11 -11.22
N GLN A 163 -3.11 18.03 -11.85
CA GLN A 163 -4.09 17.66 -12.87
C GLN A 163 -3.40 17.01 -14.08
N TYR A 164 -2.30 17.58 -14.55
CA TYR A 164 -1.50 17.01 -15.63
C TYR A 164 -0.99 15.60 -15.28
N PHE A 165 -0.54 15.38 -14.05
CA PHE A 165 -0.17 14.05 -13.56
C PHE A 165 -1.34 13.06 -13.64
N LEU A 166 -2.52 13.45 -13.13
CA LEU A 166 -3.71 12.60 -13.10
C LEU A 166 -4.24 12.26 -14.51
N ASP A 167 -4.13 13.21 -15.44
CA ASP A 167 -4.52 13.03 -16.83
C ASP A 167 -3.60 12.01 -17.53
N ASN A 168 -2.31 12.04 -17.20
CA ASN A 168 -1.29 11.18 -17.79
C ASN A 168 -1.01 9.88 -17.00
N LEU A 169 -1.63 9.68 -15.82
CA LEU A 169 -1.37 8.53 -14.94
C LEU A 169 -1.61 7.16 -15.59
N LEU A 170 -2.51 7.11 -16.58
CA LEU A 170 -2.84 5.90 -17.36
C LEU A 170 -2.06 5.80 -18.68
N SER A 171 -1.48 6.90 -19.11
CA SER A 171 -0.73 6.99 -20.35
C SER A 171 0.69 6.49 -20.06
N GLN A 172 1.01 5.28 -20.52
CA GLN A 172 2.40 4.78 -20.57
C GLN A 172 3.21 5.56 -21.62
N SER A 173 3.24 6.89 -21.54
CA SER A 173 4.03 7.71 -22.45
C SER A 173 5.51 7.71 -22.02
N PRO A 174 6.45 7.70 -22.97
CA PRO A 174 7.89 7.77 -22.70
C PRO A 174 8.35 8.98 -21.87
N ASP A 175 7.48 9.98 -21.68
CA ASP A 175 7.75 11.25 -20.98
C ASP A 175 7.36 11.27 -19.50
N GLN A 176 7.17 10.10 -18.86
CA GLN A 176 6.95 10.06 -17.41
C GLN A 176 8.04 10.80 -16.62
N GLN A 177 9.30 10.71 -17.05
CA GLN A 177 10.40 11.43 -16.40
C GLN A 177 10.29 12.96 -16.56
N GLN A 178 9.92 13.45 -17.75
CA GLN A 178 9.68 14.88 -17.97
C GLN A 178 8.45 15.37 -17.19
N THR A 179 7.40 14.56 -17.12
CA THR A 179 6.20 14.84 -16.33
C THR A 179 6.52 14.97 -14.85
N LEU A 180 7.27 14.02 -14.29
CA LEU A 180 7.73 14.05 -12.90
C LEU A 180 8.67 15.22 -12.63
N ALA A 181 9.53 15.57 -13.59
CA ALA A 181 10.42 16.73 -13.49
C ALA A 181 9.64 18.06 -13.47
N ALA A 182 8.66 18.24 -14.36
CA ALA A 182 7.82 19.44 -14.41
C ALA A 182 6.98 19.60 -13.12
N ILE A 183 6.42 18.50 -12.60
CA ILE A 183 5.74 18.50 -11.30
C ILE A 183 6.73 18.86 -10.18
N GLY A 184 7.94 18.29 -10.22
CA GLY A 184 9.01 18.60 -9.27
C GLY A 184 9.40 20.07 -9.27
N GLU A 185 9.54 20.68 -10.45
CA GLU A 185 9.83 22.10 -10.62
C GLU A 185 8.70 23.00 -10.12
N ASP A 186 7.44 22.69 -10.45
CA ASP A 186 6.28 23.45 -9.98
C ASP A 186 6.10 23.35 -8.46
N LEU A 187 6.33 22.16 -7.90
CA LEU A 187 6.35 21.95 -6.44
C LEU A 187 7.53 22.70 -5.79
N PHE A 188 8.69 22.73 -6.44
CA PHE A 188 9.88 23.43 -5.94
C PHE A 188 9.70 24.95 -6.00
N ALA A 189 9.06 25.47 -7.04
CA ALA A 189 8.76 26.89 -7.20
C ALA A 189 7.81 27.41 -6.11
N ILE A 190 6.89 26.57 -5.64
CA ILE A 190 5.97 26.89 -4.53
C ILE A 190 6.61 26.63 -3.16
N ALA A 191 7.62 25.77 -3.10
CA ALA A 191 8.43 25.51 -1.93
C ALA A 191 9.59 26.51 -1.74
N GLN A 192 9.77 27.50 -2.63
CA GLN A 192 10.67 28.62 -2.36
C GLN A 192 10.18 29.31 -1.07
N ASP A 193 10.96 29.13 -0.01
CA ASP A 193 10.76 29.53 1.39
C ASP A 193 10.11 28.53 2.36
N GLN A 194 9.63 27.35 1.96
CA GLN A 194 9.23 26.30 2.93
C GLN A 194 9.48 24.88 2.40
N PRO A 195 10.20 24.02 3.15
CA PRO A 195 10.48 22.66 2.72
C PRO A 195 9.19 21.84 2.64
N PHE A 196 9.00 21.11 1.54
CA PHE A 196 8.04 20.00 1.48
C PHE A 196 8.35 19.05 2.65
N ARG A 197 7.45 18.94 3.62
CA ARG A 197 7.67 18.10 4.81
C ARG A 197 6.94 16.80 4.63
N PHE A 198 7.59 15.82 4.00
CA PHE A 198 7.11 14.44 4.12
C PHE A 198 7.39 13.98 5.56
N PRO A 199 6.37 13.58 6.35
CA PRO A 199 6.63 12.91 7.61
C PRO A 199 7.46 11.65 7.33
N SER A 200 8.42 11.33 8.21
CA SER A 200 9.38 10.22 7.99
C SER A 200 8.72 8.87 7.70
N THR A 201 7.49 8.67 8.18
CA THR A 201 6.64 7.50 7.88
C THR A 201 6.34 7.34 6.38
N PHE A 202 6.23 8.44 5.62
CA PHE A 202 5.93 8.40 4.18
C PHE A 202 7.12 7.98 3.34
N THR A 203 8.35 8.20 3.79
CA THR A 203 9.54 7.74 3.07
C THR A 203 9.54 6.22 2.90
N PHE A 204 9.12 5.49 3.94
CA PHE A 204 9.00 4.02 3.88
C PHE A 204 7.88 3.57 2.95
N VAL A 205 6.75 4.28 2.95
CA VAL A 205 5.64 4.00 2.03
C VAL A 205 6.04 4.21 0.58
N ILE A 206 6.68 5.34 0.25
CA ILE A 206 7.15 5.65 -1.10
C ILE A 206 8.15 4.60 -1.57
N ARG A 207 9.16 4.27 -0.73
CA ARG A 207 10.16 3.25 -1.04
C ARG A 207 9.52 1.91 -1.36
N ALA A 208 8.58 1.47 -0.53
CA ALA A 208 7.95 0.19 -0.74
C ALA A 208 7.08 0.14 -2.00
N PHE A 209 6.37 1.23 -2.33
CA PHE A 209 5.67 1.33 -3.61
C PHE A 209 6.63 1.27 -4.80
N SER A 210 7.79 1.93 -4.73
CA SER A 210 8.82 1.83 -5.78
C SER A 210 9.36 0.41 -5.94
N THR A 211 9.64 -0.29 -4.83
CA THR A 211 10.07 -1.70 -4.86
C THR A 211 9.00 -2.60 -5.50
N LEU A 212 7.73 -2.35 -5.18
CA LEU A 212 6.61 -3.11 -5.70
C LEU A 212 6.32 -2.86 -7.17
N GLU A 213 6.45 -1.62 -7.62
CA GLU A 213 6.37 -1.28 -9.03
C GLU A 213 7.47 -2.01 -9.81
N GLY A 214 8.69 -2.05 -9.27
CA GLY A 214 9.78 -2.88 -9.80
C GLY A 214 9.42 -4.36 -9.88
N ILE A 215 8.82 -4.94 -8.83
CA ILE A 215 8.31 -6.32 -8.84
C ILE A 215 7.24 -6.50 -9.93
N GLY A 216 6.32 -5.55 -10.05
CA GLY A 216 5.26 -5.54 -11.07
C GLY A 216 5.83 -5.64 -12.48
N TYR A 217 6.77 -4.75 -12.83
CA TYR A 217 7.42 -4.75 -14.14
C TYR A 217 8.30 -5.98 -14.41
N ILE A 218 8.98 -6.51 -13.38
CA ILE A 218 9.76 -7.76 -13.51
C ILE A 218 8.84 -8.93 -13.87
N LEU A 219 7.66 -8.99 -13.25
CA LEU A 219 6.70 -10.07 -13.47
C LEU A 219 5.94 -9.90 -14.78
N ASP A 220 5.48 -8.70 -15.07
CA ASP A 220 4.63 -8.37 -16.20
C ASP A 220 5.11 -7.05 -16.85
N PRO A 221 5.76 -7.09 -18.03
CA PRO A 221 6.21 -5.87 -18.71
C PRO A 221 5.10 -4.89 -19.05
N ASP A 222 3.86 -5.37 -19.21
CA ASP A 222 2.67 -4.56 -19.50
C ASP A 222 1.93 -4.16 -18.20
N PHE A 223 2.56 -4.38 -17.04
CA PHE A 223 2.02 -4.07 -15.74
C PHE A 223 1.55 -2.60 -15.65
N SER A 224 0.42 -2.42 -14.99
CA SER A 224 -0.13 -1.10 -14.69
C SER A 224 -0.66 -1.10 -13.27
N PHE A 225 0.03 -0.36 -12.40
CA PHE A 225 -0.39 -0.19 -11.01
C PHE A 225 -1.84 0.30 -10.92
N VAL A 226 -2.23 1.25 -11.76
CA VAL A 226 -3.58 1.83 -11.76
C VAL A 226 -4.65 0.79 -12.06
N LYS A 227 -4.39 -0.13 -13.02
CA LYS A 227 -5.34 -1.21 -13.36
C LYS A 227 -5.56 -2.16 -12.17
N VAL A 228 -4.52 -2.43 -11.40
CA VAL A 228 -4.60 -3.30 -10.21
C VAL A 228 -5.21 -2.58 -9.00
N ALA A 229 -4.92 -1.29 -8.84
CA ALA A 229 -5.42 -0.48 -7.73
C ALA A 229 -6.91 -0.11 -7.88
N ALA A 230 -7.41 -0.01 -9.11
CA ALA A 230 -8.78 0.44 -9.40
C ALA A 230 -9.89 -0.43 -8.76
N PRO A 231 -9.89 -1.78 -8.87
CA PRO A 231 -10.87 -2.63 -8.19
C PRO A 231 -10.87 -2.45 -6.68
N TYR A 232 -9.68 -2.26 -6.10
CA TYR A 232 -9.52 -2.06 -4.66
C TYR A 232 -10.08 -0.71 -4.19
N ALA A 233 -9.95 0.34 -5.01
CA ALA A 233 -10.63 1.61 -4.77
C ALA A 233 -12.15 1.43 -4.69
N GLN A 234 -12.74 0.67 -5.62
CA GLN A 234 -14.18 0.39 -5.64
C GLN A 234 -14.63 -0.39 -4.40
N GLU A 235 -13.95 -1.48 -4.02
CA GLU A 235 -14.28 -2.26 -2.83
C GLU A 235 -14.26 -1.38 -1.56
N LEU A 236 -13.23 -0.55 -1.42
CA LEU A 236 -13.11 0.32 -0.25
C LEU A 236 -14.21 1.40 -0.24
N LEU A 237 -14.58 1.96 -1.41
CA LEU A 237 -15.68 2.93 -1.52
C LEU A 237 -16.99 2.31 -1.05
N ASP A 238 -17.29 1.09 -1.48
CA ASP A 238 -18.49 0.36 -1.06
C ASP A 238 -18.53 0.15 0.45
N LEU A 239 -17.39 -0.24 1.06
CA LEU A 239 -17.27 -0.39 2.51
C LEU A 239 -17.47 0.93 3.25
N LYS A 240 -16.95 2.05 2.73
CA LYS A 240 -17.13 3.39 3.31
C LYS A 240 -18.59 3.84 3.22
N THR A 241 -19.26 3.60 2.10
CA THR A 241 -20.68 3.93 1.88
C THR A 241 -21.56 3.11 2.82
N ARG A 242 -21.34 1.79 2.93
CA ARG A 242 -22.06 0.92 3.88
C ARG A 242 -21.85 1.35 5.34
N ARG A 243 -20.63 1.75 5.70
CA ARG A 243 -20.32 2.28 7.05
C ARG A 243 -21.00 3.62 7.35
N ARG A 244 -21.26 4.46 6.36
CA ARG A 244 -22.01 5.71 6.52
C ARG A 244 -23.52 5.48 6.59
N ALA A 245 -24.03 4.55 5.80
CA ALA A 245 -25.44 4.18 5.81
C ALA A 245 -25.86 3.45 7.10
N GLY A 246 -24.97 2.67 7.73
CA GLY A 246 -25.29 1.91 8.95
C GLY A 246 -25.77 2.76 10.15
N PRO A 247 -25.06 3.84 10.52
CA PRO A 247 -25.48 4.77 11.58
C PRO A 247 -26.80 5.48 11.26
N GLU A 248 -27.02 5.88 10.00
CA GLU A 248 -28.25 6.55 9.54
C GLU A 248 -29.45 5.60 9.61
N LEU A 249 -29.29 4.36 9.14
CA LEU A 249 -30.33 3.32 9.21
C LEU A 249 -30.70 2.98 10.67
N VAL A 250 -29.71 2.90 11.57
CA VAL A 250 -29.93 2.63 13.00
C VAL A 250 -30.63 3.81 13.69
N GLN A 251 -30.31 5.05 13.29
CA GLN A 251 -31.01 6.23 13.78
C GLN A 251 -32.45 6.31 13.25
N GLU A 252 -32.67 5.94 11.99
CA GLU A 252 -33.99 5.95 11.36
C GLU A 252 -34.92 4.87 11.94
N ILE A 253 -34.39 3.67 12.20
CA ILE A 253 -35.09 2.59 12.91
C ILE A 253 -35.40 3.00 14.36
N ARG A 254 -34.46 3.65 15.07
CA ARG A 254 -34.71 4.18 16.42
C ARG A 254 -35.77 5.27 16.45
N LYS A 255 -35.82 6.11 15.42
CA LYS A 255 -36.82 7.19 15.31
C LYS A 255 -38.21 6.61 15.06
N GLN A 256 -38.32 5.64 14.14
CA GLN A 256 -39.57 4.92 13.89
C GLN A 256 -40.05 4.09 15.10
N ALA A 257 -39.14 3.58 15.93
CA ALA A 257 -39.49 2.87 17.16
C ALA A 257 -39.95 3.79 18.30
N ASN A 258 -39.52 5.06 18.30
CA ASN A 258 -39.93 6.06 19.30
C ASN A 258 -41.18 6.86 18.89
N ASP A 259 -41.53 6.85 17.59
CA ASP A 259 -42.70 7.54 17.03
C ASP A 259 -43.89 6.58 16.77
N GLY A 260 -43.88 5.37 17.35
CA GLY A 260 -44.99 4.42 17.29
C GLY A 260 -46.11 4.76 18.30
N PRO A 261 -47.40 4.56 17.95
CA PRO A 261 -48.57 5.01 18.70
C PRO A 261 -48.77 4.34 20.06
#